data_AF-A0A1V5JQG8-F1
#
_entry.id   AF-A0A1V5JQG8-F1
#
_cell.length_a   1.000
_cell.length_b   1.000
_cell.length_c   1.000
_cell.angle_alpha   90.00
_cell.angle_beta   90.00
_cell.angle_gamma   90.00
#
_symmetry.space_group_name_H-M   'P 1'
#
loop_
_entity.id
_entity.type
_entity.pdbx_description
1 polymer ?
#
loop_
_entity_poly.entity_id
_entity_poly.type
_entity_poly.pdbx_seq_one_letter_code
_entity_poly.pdbx_strand_id
1 'polypeptide(L)'
;MKERGKLSLVTFNGRRFDEPLLQERRALQGFADPLPEFLSLDLYPVCRKVFRYASETFRLAILAERFLGHSRDEEPSFRGEITPRYRRFLIDGDETWIEPIREHNRWDVLDTMALSLWILQRGLEPQRVTNPDIALGMGGFFAERHKKAEAFLSLRRAAELFEEEGVNGGNEEKLSVLGKHLKRIES
;
A
#
# COMPACT_ATOMS: atom_id res chain seq x y z
N MET A 1 15.07 12.14 30.09
CA MET A 1 15.03 12.58 28.67
C MET A 1 13.58 12.60 28.23
N LYS A 2 13.06 13.74 27.76
CA LYS A 2 11.69 13.82 27.19
C LYS A 2 11.60 12.84 26.02
N GLU A 3 10.64 11.91 26.06
CA GLU A 3 10.19 11.19 24.88
C GLU A 3 9.74 12.22 23.84
N ARG A 4 10.63 12.60 22.93
CA ARG A 4 10.22 13.19 21.66
C ARG A 4 9.40 12.08 20.99
N GLY A 5 8.09 12.28 20.84
CA GLY A 5 7.24 11.33 20.14
C GLY A 5 7.92 10.95 18.83
N LYS A 6 8.24 9.67 18.66
CA LYS A 6 8.90 9.19 17.44
C LYS A 6 7.99 9.57 16.27
N LEU A 7 8.52 10.35 15.33
CA LEU A 7 7.81 10.67 14.10
C LEU A 7 7.57 9.36 13.34
N SER A 8 6.31 9.08 13.03
CA SER A 8 5.93 7.94 12.19
C SER A 8 6.01 8.35 10.73
N LEU A 9 6.70 7.55 9.93
CA LEU A 9 6.83 7.79 8.49
C LEU A 9 6.10 6.70 7.72
N VAL A 10 5.12 7.08 6.90
CA VAL A 10 4.45 6.15 5.99
C VAL A 10 4.98 6.40 4.58
N THR A 11 5.43 5.36 3.90
CA THR A 11 5.91 5.41 2.52
C THR A 11 5.22 4.35 1.68
N PHE A 12 5.28 4.48 0.35
CA PHE A 12 4.85 3.44 -0.58
C PHE A 12 6.06 2.93 -1.37
N ASN A 13 6.58 1.76 -0.98
CA ASN A 13 7.79 1.17 -1.53
C ASN A 13 9.07 2.00 -1.22
N GLY A 14 9.02 2.84 -0.19
CA GLY A 14 10.12 3.76 0.12
C GLY A 14 11.37 3.08 0.65
N ARG A 15 11.26 1.91 1.31
CA ARG A 15 12.44 1.15 1.77
C ARG A 15 13.32 0.67 0.63
N ARG A 16 12.74 0.49 -0.57
CA ARG A 16 13.43 -0.01 -1.76
C ARG A 16 13.74 1.09 -2.77
N PHE A 17 13.24 2.30 -2.56
CA PHE A 17 13.34 3.39 -3.53
C PHE A 17 13.75 4.70 -2.86
N ASP A 18 12.85 5.33 -2.10
CA ASP A 18 13.08 6.66 -1.53
C ASP A 18 14.26 6.68 -0.55
N GLU A 19 14.33 5.71 0.37
CA GLU A 19 15.35 5.66 1.41
C GLU A 19 16.76 5.47 0.83
N PRO A 20 17.03 4.48 -0.05
CA PRO A 20 18.32 4.38 -0.73
C PRO A 20 18.69 5.64 -1.52
N LEU A 21 17.74 6.22 -2.27
CA LEU A 21 18.00 7.40 -3.11
C LEU A 21 18.33 8.64 -2.25
N LEU A 22 17.64 8.83 -1.13
CA LEU A 22 17.93 9.92 -0.19
C LEU A 22 19.28 9.74 0.49
N GLN A 23 19.65 8.51 0.86
CA GLN A 23 20.97 8.22 1.43
C GLN A 23 22.08 8.54 0.43
N GLU A 24 21.97 8.09 -0.82
CA GLU A 24 22.93 8.38 -1.89
C GLU A 24 23.08 9.89 -2.14
N ARG A 25 21.96 10.61 -2.30
CA ARG A 25 22.00 12.07 -2.55
C ARG A 25 22.62 12.83 -1.39
N ARG A 26 22.35 12.43 -0.16
CA ARG A 26 22.95 13.07 1.03
C ARG A 26 24.45 12.84 1.10
N ALA A 27 24.91 11.62 0.80
CA ALA A 27 26.34 11.32 0.72
C ALA A 27 27.03 12.17 -0.35
N LEU A 28 26.42 12.31 -1.54
CA LEU A 28 26.92 13.18 -2.61
C LEU A 28 26.97 14.67 -2.23
N GLN A 29 26.08 15.10 -1.35
CA GLN A 29 26.03 16.48 -0.84
C GLN A 29 26.90 16.69 0.43
N GLY A 30 27.65 15.68 0.87
CA GLY A 30 28.56 15.79 2.02
C GLY A 30 27.89 15.75 3.39
N PHE A 31 26.63 15.32 3.47
CA PHE A 31 25.96 15.13 4.76
C PHE A 31 26.40 13.81 5.40
N ALA A 32 27.10 13.90 6.54
CA ALA A 32 27.68 12.75 7.23
C ALA A 32 26.69 12.00 8.15
N ASP A 33 25.67 12.68 8.67
CA ASP A 33 24.72 12.07 9.61
C ASP A 33 23.78 11.10 8.89
N PRO A 34 23.38 9.96 9.48
CA PRO A 34 22.34 9.10 8.91
C PRO A 34 20.98 9.81 8.83
N LEU A 35 20.04 9.26 8.06
CA LEU A 35 18.65 9.70 8.13
C LEU A 35 18.12 9.53 9.56
N PRO A 36 17.25 10.44 10.04
CA PRO A 36 16.65 10.28 11.36
C PRO A 36 15.95 8.91 11.49
N GLU A 37 16.00 8.33 12.68
CA GLU A 37 15.23 7.11 12.94
C GLU A 37 13.74 7.45 13.03
N PHE A 38 12.95 6.88 12.11
CA PHE A 38 11.50 6.98 12.10
C PHE A 38 10.87 5.66 12.52
N LEU A 39 9.69 5.72 13.15
CA LEU A 39 8.81 4.56 13.17
C LEU A 39 8.22 4.41 11.76
N SER A 40 8.89 3.66 10.89
CA SER A 40 8.55 3.60 9.47
C SER A 40 7.60 2.44 9.11
N LEU A 41 6.52 2.77 8.40
CA LEU A 41 5.63 1.83 7.75
C LEU A 41 5.78 1.96 6.23
N ASP A 42 6.34 0.94 5.60
CA ASP A 42 6.25 0.80 4.14
C ASP A 42 4.92 0.10 3.81
N LEU A 43 4.05 0.81 3.10
CA LEU A 43 2.70 0.35 2.77
C LEU A 43 2.70 -0.68 1.65
N TYR A 44 3.73 -0.73 0.79
CA TYR A 44 3.73 -1.59 -0.39
C TYR A 44 3.63 -3.09 -0.04
N PRO A 45 4.42 -3.64 0.90
CA PRO A 45 4.26 -5.03 1.34
C PRO A 45 2.90 -5.32 1.98
N VAL A 46 2.30 -4.33 2.65
CA VAL A 46 0.95 -4.44 3.24
C VAL A 46 -0.09 -4.55 2.14
N CYS A 47 -0.07 -3.63 1.17
CA CYS A 47 -0.94 -3.65 0.00
C CYS A 47 -0.83 -4.97 -0.77
N ARG A 48 0.37 -5.50 -0.99
CA ARG A 48 0.57 -6.80 -1.67
C ARG A 48 -0.09 -7.98 -0.98
N LYS A 49 -0.27 -7.90 0.35
CA LYS A 49 -0.92 -8.96 1.13
C LYS A 49 -2.43 -8.76 1.14
N VAL A 50 -2.87 -7.55 1.48
CA VAL A 50 -4.30 -7.19 1.57
C VAL A 50 -5.00 -7.32 0.22
N PHE A 51 -4.39 -6.82 -0.86
CA PHE A 51 -4.99 -6.79 -2.20
C PHE A 51 -4.62 -8.00 -3.06
N ARG A 52 -3.95 -9.02 -2.51
CA ARG A 52 -3.41 -10.16 -3.28
C ARG A 52 -4.42 -10.83 -4.19
N TYR A 53 -5.63 -11.04 -3.67
CA TYR A 53 -6.70 -11.75 -4.37
C TYR A 53 -7.66 -10.79 -5.08
N ALA A 54 -7.53 -9.48 -4.78
CA ALA A 54 -8.40 -8.43 -5.27
C ALA A 54 -7.73 -7.56 -6.34
N SER A 55 -6.46 -7.78 -6.71
CA SER A 55 -5.76 -6.99 -7.72
C SER A 55 -4.60 -7.75 -8.36
N GLU A 56 -4.45 -7.61 -9.68
CA GLU A 56 -3.35 -8.20 -10.45
C GLU A 56 -2.05 -7.36 -10.36
N THR A 57 -2.18 -6.09 -9.98
CA THR A 57 -1.07 -5.15 -9.83
C THR A 57 -1.16 -4.39 -8.52
N PHE A 58 -0.01 -3.93 -8.04
CA PHE A 58 0.11 -3.20 -6.78
C PHE A 58 0.72 -1.81 -6.99
N ARG A 59 0.52 -1.24 -8.19
CA ARG A 59 0.87 0.16 -8.45
C ARG A 59 -0.07 1.06 -7.66
N LEU A 60 0.48 2.09 -7.03
CA LEU A 60 -0.26 3.00 -6.15
C LEU A 60 -1.50 3.58 -6.83
N ALA A 61 -1.33 4.21 -8.00
CA ALA A 61 -2.42 4.78 -8.79
C ALA A 61 -3.56 3.78 -9.08
N ILE A 62 -3.22 2.53 -9.48
CA ILE A 62 -4.24 1.51 -9.78
C ILE A 62 -4.99 1.08 -8.51
N LEU A 63 -4.28 0.92 -7.39
CA LEU A 63 -4.92 0.59 -6.11
C LEU A 63 -5.81 1.74 -5.62
N ALA A 64 -5.34 2.98 -5.74
CA ALA A 64 -6.09 4.17 -5.38
C ALA A 64 -7.38 4.28 -6.21
N GLU A 65 -7.28 4.19 -7.53
CA GLU A 65 -8.43 4.23 -8.43
C GLU A 65 -9.45 3.13 -8.10
N ARG A 66 -8.96 1.90 -7.93
CA ARG A 66 -9.83 0.75 -7.69
C ARG A 66 -10.52 0.76 -6.32
N PHE A 67 -9.84 1.21 -5.27
CA PHE A 67 -10.31 1.04 -3.89
C PHE A 67 -10.70 2.33 -3.17
N LEU A 68 -10.16 3.47 -3.59
CA LEU A 68 -10.55 4.80 -3.10
C LEU A 68 -11.61 5.47 -4.01
N GLY A 69 -11.71 5.03 -5.27
CA GLY A 69 -12.80 5.44 -6.17
C GLY A 69 -12.62 6.79 -6.85
N HIS A 70 -11.40 7.31 -6.93
CA HIS A 70 -11.08 8.50 -7.72
C HIS A 70 -10.13 8.15 -8.88
N SER A 71 -10.34 8.76 -10.05
CA SER A 71 -9.41 8.67 -11.17
C SER A 71 -8.28 9.68 -11.00
N ARG A 72 -7.12 9.38 -11.58
CA ARG A 72 -6.03 10.34 -11.79
C ARG A 72 -6.02 10.71 -13.27
N ASP A 73 -5.89 11.99 -13.59
CA ASP A 73 -5.80 12.46 -14.97
C ASP A 73 -4.40 12.22 -15.60
N GLU A 74 -3.63 11.31 -15.01
CA GLU A 74 -2.26 11.01 -15.44
C GLU A 74 -2.23 9.90 -16.48
N GLU A 75 -1.46 10.11 -17.55
CA GLU A 75 -1.27 9.09 -18.57
C GLU A 75 -0.52 7.86 -18.00
N PRO A 76 -0.90 6.63 -18.40
CA PRO A 76 -0.24 5.39 -17.95
C PRO A 76 1.28 5.35 -18.17
N SER A 77 1.81 6.13 -19.12
CA SER A 77 3.23 6.28 -19.48
C SER A 77 4.00 7.31 -18.65
N PHE A 78 3.31 8.12 -17.84
CA PHE A 78 3.89 9.31 -17.19
C PHE A 78 5.18 9.04 -16.40
N ARG A 79 5.30 7.86 -15.79
CA ARG A 79 6.48 7.45 -15.00
C ARG A 79 7.79 7.49 -15.79
N GLY A 80 7.75 7.20 -17.09
CA GLY A 80 8.92 7.27 -17.97
C GLY A 80 9.33 8.71 -18.32
N GLU A 81 8.40 9.65 -18.20
CA GLU A 81 8.60 11.06 -18.57
C GLU A 81 9.12 11.93 -17.43
N ILE A 82 9.02 11.47 -16.17
CA ILE A 82 9.48 12.23 -14.99
C ILE A 82 10.94 12.69 -15.17
N THR A 83 11.84 11.78 -15.57
CA THR A 83 13.27 12.12 -15.73
C THR A 83 13.51 13.09 -16.90
N PRO A 84 13.03 12.82 -18.13
CA PRO A 84 13.14 13.77 -19.26
C PRO A 84 12.58 15.16 -18.95
N ARG A 85 11.38 15.23 -18.37
CA ARG A 85 10.71 16.49 -18.01
C ARG A 85 11.51 17.27 -16.98
N TYR A 86 11.96 16.60 -15.90
CA TYR A 86 12.79 17.25 -14.89
C TYR A 86 14.11 17.78 -15.47
N ARG A 87 14.78 17.01 -16.35
CA ARG A 87 15.99 17.48 -17.03
C ARG A 87 15.73 18.71 -17.89
N ARG A 88 14.59 18.75 -18.58
CA ARG A 88 14.24 19.89 -19.43
C ARG A 88 14.01 21.16 -18.60
N PHE A 89 13.28 21.05 -17.50
CA PHE A 89 13.14 22.11 -16.50
C PHE A 89 14.49 22.64 -16.01
N LEU A 90 15.48 21.78 -15.75
CA LEU A 90 16.81 22.23 -15.33
C LEU A 90 17.59 23.02 -16.41
N ILE A 91 17.24 22.86 -17.69
CA ILE A 91 17.93 23.50 -18.81
C ILE A 91 17.36 24.89 -19.08
N ASP A 92 16.03 25.00 -19.22
CA ASP A 92 15.37 26.24 -19.66
C ASP A 92 14.55 26.93 -18.55
N GLY A 93 14.38 26.29 -17.39
CA GLY A 93 13.61 26.83 -16.28
C GLY A 93 12.10 26.88 -16.51
N ASP A 94 11.60 26.32 -17.61
CA ASP A 94 10.18 26.36 -17.95
C ASP A 94 9.39 25.43 -17.01
N GLU A 95 8.53 26.02 -16.17
CA GLU A 95 7.75 25.30 -15.16
C GLU A 95 6.72 24.34 -15.77
N THR A 96 6.37 24.49 -17.04
CA THR A 96 5.44 23.57 -17.72
C THR A 96 5.98 22.12 -17.75
N TRP A 97 7.30 21.95 -17.65
CA TRP A 97 7.92 20.63 -17.55
C TRP A 97 7.76 20.00 -16.16
N ILE A 98 7.79 20.78 -15.08
CA ILE A 98 7.73 20.26 -13.71
C ILE A 98 6.30 20.17 -13.16
N GLU A 99 5.36 20.95 -13.70
CA GLU A 99 3.99 21.00 -13.19
C GLU A 99 3.30 19.62 -13.14
N PRO A 100 3.37 18.77 -14.19
CA PRO A 100 2.82 17.42 -14.12
C PRO A 100 3.52 16.52 -13.10
N ILE A 101 4.83 16.74 -12.85
CA ILE A 101 5.59 15.99 -11.84
C ILE A 101 5.11 16.36 -10.43
N ARG A 102 4.81 17.65 -10.20
CA ARG A 102 4.27 18.13 -8.93
C ARG A 102 2.89 17.53 -8.65
N GLU A 103 2.00 17.57 -9.64
CA GLU A 103 0.66 16.99 -9.48
C GLU A 103 0.73 15.47 -9.26
N HIS A 104 1.60 14.77 -9.99
CA HIS A 104 1.86 13.34 -9.74
C HIS A 104 2.35 13.06 -8.32
N ASN A 105 3.32 13.84 -7.84
CA ASN A 105 3.84 13.68 -6.49
C ASN A 105 2.77 13.98 -5.43
N ARG A 106 1.94 14.98 -5.66
CA ARG A 106 0.81 15.33 -4.79
C ARG A 106 -0.16 14.16 -4.67
N TRP A 107 -0.57 13.55 -5.77
CA TRP A 107 -1.42 12.35 -5.74
C TRP A 107 -0.73 11.18 -5.06
N ASP A 108 0.55 10.91 -5.34
CA ASP A 108 1.27 9.80 -4.68
C ASP A 108 1.31 9.96 -3.14
N VAL A 109 1.45 11.19 -2.63
CA VAL A 109 1.39 11.46 -1.18
C VAL A 109 -0.03 11.25 -0.65
N LEU A 110 -1.05 11.81 -1.32
CA LEU A 110 -2.44 11.69 -0.90
C LEU A 110 -2.94 10.23 -0.94
N ASP A 111 -2.65 9.51 -2.02
CA ASP A 111 -3.03 8.11 -2.21
C ASP A 111 -2.37 7.20 -1.17
N THR A 112 -1.09 7.45 -0.86
CA THR A 112 -0.37 6.70 0.18
C THR A 112 -1.07 6.87 1.53
N MET A 113 -1.42 8.10 1.89
CA MET A 113 -2.15 8.37 3.14
C MET A 113 -3.56 7.75 3.11
N ALA A 114 -4.32 7.97 2.05
CA ALA A 114 -5.70 7.50 1.92
C ALA A 114 -5.79 5.96 1.93
N LEU A 115 -4.93 5.26 1.18
CA LEU A 115 -4.87 3.80 1.24
C LEU A 115 -4.44 3.29 2.61
N SER A 116 -3.52 3.96 3.29
CA SER A 116 -3.11 3.55 4.64
C SER A 116 -4.30 3.59 5.61
N LEU A 117 -5.09 4.67 5.56
CA LEU A 117 -6.30 4.82 6.37
C LEU A 117 -7.38 3.82 5.97
N TRP A 118 -7.56 3.60 4.66
CA TRP A 118 -8.51 2.65 4.11
C TRP A 118 -8.25 1.22 4.61
N ILE A 119 -6.98 0.81 4.64
CA ILE A 119 -6.55 -0.50 5.16
C ILE A 119 -6.75 -0.56 6.67
N LEU A 120 -6.34 0.48 7.41
CA LEU A 120 -6.47 0.54 8.86
C LEU A 120 -7.94 0.41 9.30
N GLN A 121 -8.85 1.19 8.71
CA GLN A 121 -10.27 1.15 9.04
C GLN A 121 -10.86 -0.25 8.87
N ARG A 122 -10.55 -0.92 7.76
CA ARG A 122 -11.04 -2.29 7.48
C ARG A 122 -10.38 -3.36 8.33
N GLY A 123 -9.13 -3.14 8.75
CA GLY A 123 -8.47 -3.99 9.74
C GLY A 123 -9.09 -3.86 11.14
N LEU A 124 -9.57 -2.67 11.50
CA LEU A 124 -10.24 -2.39 12.78
C LEU A 124 -11.70 -2.84 12.80
N GLU A 125 -12.37 -2.81 11.64
CA GLU A 125 -13.77 -3.24 11.50
C GLU A 125 -13.92 -4.32 10.40
N PRO A 126 -13.35 -5.53 10.56
CA PRO A 126 -13.41 -6.59 9.55
C PRO A 126 -14.83 -6.91 9.08
N GLN A 127 -15.81 -6.87 9.99
CA GLN A 127 -17.22 -7.13 9.71
C GLN A 127 -17.86 -6.17 8.69
N ARG A 128 -17.26 -4.99 8.47
CA ARG A 128 -17.73 -3.99 7.50
C ARG A 128 -17.11 -4.16 6.11
N VAL A 129 -16.16 -5.08 5.96
CA VAL A 129 -15.59 -5.42 4.65
C VAL A 129 -16.67 -6.11 3.82
N THR A 130 -16.81 -5.68 2.57
CA THR A 130 -17.83 -6.17 1.63
C THR A 130 -17.24 -7.02 0.49
N ASN A 131 -15.93 -6.96 0.28
CA ASN A 131 -15.25 -7.74 -0.75
C ASN A 131 -14.55 -8.94 -0.11
N PRO A 132 -14.89 -10.19 -0.51
CA PRO A 132 -14.33 -11.38 0.12
C PRO A 132 -12.82 -11.53 -0.09
N ASP A 133 -12.30 -11.10 -1.23
CA ASP A 133 -10.86 -11.15 -1.54
C ASP A 133 -10.04 -10.22 -0.64
N ILE A 134 -10.58 -9.05 -0.33
CA ILE A 134 -9.98 -8.13 0.65
C ILE A 134 -10.01 -8.74 2.05
N ALA A 135 -11.15 -9.30 2.47
CA ALA A 135 -11.28 -9.94 3.77
C ALA A 135 -10.29 -11.12 3.92
N LEU A 136 -10.15 -11.94 2.87
CA LEU A 136 -9.18 -13.05 2.82
C LEU A 136 -7.73 -12.54 2.90
N GLY A 137 -7.39 -11.51 2.12
CA GLY A 137 -6.06 -10.88 2.15
C GLY A 137 -5.71 -10.29 3.51
N MET A 138 -6.65 -9.62 4.17
CA MET A 138 -6.51 -9.10 5.53
C MET A 138 -6.34 -10.22 6.56
N GLY A 139 -7.15 -11.27 6.48
CA GLY A 139 -7.04 -12.45 7.33
C GLY A 139 -5.66 -13.11 7.24
N GLY A 140 -5.16 -13.29 6.01
CA GLY A 140 -3.81 -13.80 5.78
C GLY A 140 -2.71 -12.88 6.32
N PHE A 141 -2.87 -11.56 6.17
CA PHE A 141 -1.94 -10.55 6.69
C PHE A 141 -1.81 -10.60 8.22
N PHE A 142 -2.95 -10.72 8.93
CA PHE A 142 -2.98 -10.82 10.38
C PHE A 142 -2.49 -12.18 10.89
N ALA A 143 -2.85 -13.27 10.19
CA ALA A 143 -2.40 -14.62 10.54
C ALA A 143 -0.87 -14.75 10.50
N GLU A 144 -0.22 -14.15 9.50
CA GLU A 144 1.26 -14.10 9.39
C GLU A 144 1.93 -13.30 10.51
N ARG A 145 1.19 -12.46 11.23
CA ARG A 145 1.67 -11.62 12.34
C ARG A 145 1.21 -12.13 13.70
N HIS A 146 0.64 -13.34 13.76
CA HIS A 146 0.10 -13.94 14.98
C HIS A 146 -0.99 -13.09 15.67
N LYS A 147 -1.68 -12.25 14.90
CA LYS A 147 -2.83 -11.46 15.37
C LYS A 147 -4.10 -12.31 15.25
N LYS A 148 -4.24 -13.28 16.16
CA LYS A 148 -5.23 -14.37 16.06
C LYS A 148 -6.68 -13.86 16.00
N ALA A 149 -7.04 -12.87 16.83
CA ALA A 149 -8.40 -12.34 16.88
C ALA A 149 -8.77 -11.62 15.58
N GLU A 150 -7.91 -10.71 15.13
CA GLU A 150 -8.11 -9.93 13.90
C GLU A 150 -8.11 -10.86 12.67
N ALA A 151 -7.19 -11.82 12.63
CA ALA A 151 -7.16 -12.84 11.58
C ALA A 151 -8.45 -13.65 11.54
N PHE A 152 -8.93 -14.16 12.68
CA PHE A 152 -10.16 -14.93 12.75
C PHE A 152 -11.36 -14.12 12.25
N LEU A 153 -11.51 -12.86 12.72
CA LEU A 153 -12.62 -11.99 12.31
C LEU A 153 -12.60 -11.70 10.81
N SER A 154 -11.43 -11.40 10.23
CA SER A 154 -11.31 -11.17 8.79
C SER A 154 -11.55 -12.44 7.95
N LEU A 155 -11.01 -13.59 8.38
CA LEU A 155 -11.21 -14.86 7.67
C LEU A 155 -12.67 -15.33 7.76
N ARG A 156 -13.30 -15.16 8.92
CA ARG A 156 -14.73 -15.45 9.08
C ARG A 156 -15.55 -14.57 8.14
N ARG A 157 -15.26 -13.26 8.07
CA ARG A 157 -15.96 -12.37 7.15
C ARG A 157 -15.78 -12.78 5.69
N ALA A 158 -14.58 -13.24 5.32
CA ALA A 158 -14.33 -13.74 3.97
C ALA A 158 -15.21 -14.98 3.67
N ALA A 159 -15.32 -15.93 4.61
CA ALA A 159 -16.17 -17.10 4.46
C ALA A 159 -17.65 -16.73 4.28
N GLU A 160 -18.18 -15.85 5.13
CA GLU A 160 -19.57 -15.36 5.02
C GLU A 160 -19.85 -14.75 3.63
N LEU A 161 -18.95 -13.91 3.12
CA LEU A 161 -19.09 -13.28 1.81
C LEU A 161 -18.97 -14.28 0.65
N PHE A 162 -18.06 -15.26 0.73
CA PHE A 162 -17.98 -16.31 -0.30
C PHE A 162 -19.23 -17.19 -0.33
N GLU A 163 -19.86 -17.44 0.82
CA GLU A 163 -21.14 -18.15 0.89
C GLU A 163 -22.27 -17.32 0.27
N GLU A 164 -22.33 -16.02 0.55
CA GLU A 164 -23.31 -15.08 -0.03
C GLU A 164 -23.19 -14.97 -1.57
N GLU A 165 -21.97 -14.95 -2.11
CA GLU A 165 -21.73 -14.89 -3.57
C GLU A 165 -22.09 -16.20 -4.30
N GLY A 166 -22.19 -17.32 -3.57
CA GLY A 166 -22.37 -18.65 -4.13
C GLY A 166 -21.07 -19.29 -4.63
N VAL A 167 -21.11 -20.62 -4.80
CA VAL A 167 -19.93 -21.38 -5.25
C VAL A 167 -19.71 -21.18 -6.75
N ASN A 168 -18.61 -20.53 -7.11
CA ASN A 168 -18.06 -20.53 -8.47
C ASN A 168 -16.63 -21.10 -8.44
N GLY A 169 -16.09 -21.54 -9.58
CA GLY A 169 -14.78 -22.21 -9.63
C GLY A 169 -13.60 -21.39 -9.08
N GLY A 170 -13.71 -20.06 -9.01
CA GLY A 170 -12.71 -19.20 -8.38
C GLY A 170 -12.77 -19.21 -6.85
N ASN A 171 -13.91 -19.53 -6.26
CA ASN A 171 -14.12 -19.53 -4.81
C ASN A 171 -13.54 -20.79 -4.14
N GLU A 172 -13.47 -21.94 -4.82
CA GLU A 172 -12.89 -23.18 -4.26
C GLU A 172 -11.41 -23.03 -3.86
N GLU A 173 -10.59 -22.44 -4.75
CA GLU A 173 -9.18 -22.20 -4.45
C GLU A 173 -9.03 -21.23 -3.27
N LYS A 174 -9.84 -20.17 -3.24
CA LYS A 174 -9.84 -19.16 -2.18
C LYS A 174 -10.29 -19.72 -0.83
N LEU A 175 -11.27 -20.63 -0.80
CA LEU A 175 -11.67 -21.36 0.41
C LEU A 175 -10.57 -22.30 0.92
N SER A 176 -9.83 -22.95 0.01
CA SER A 176 -8.64 -23.73 0.38
C SER A 176 -7.56 -22.86 1.03
N VAL A 177 -7.31 -21.66 0.49
CA VAL A 177 -6.40 -20.67 1.07
C VAL A 177 -6.87 -20.22 2.45
N LEU A 178 -8.16 -19.92 2.60
CA LEU A 178 -8.78 -19.54 3.87
C LEU A 178 -8.55 -20.62 4.93
N GLY A 179 -8.80 -21.89 4.60
CA GLY A 179 -8.57 -23.02 5.50
C GLY A 179 -7.10 -23.17 5.94
N LYS A 180 -6.13 -22.87 5.06
CA LYS A 180 -4.70 -22.84 5.44
C LYS A 180 -4.41 -21.74 6.45
N HIS A 181 -5.02 -20.57 6.31
CA HIS A 181 -4.84 -19.48 7.27
C HIS A 181 -5.51 -19.75 8.61
N LEU A 182 -6.68 -20.41 8.64
CA LEU A 182 -7.32 -20.85 9.88
C LEU A 182 -6.43 -21.84 10.66
N LYS A 183 -5.88 -22.85 9.99
CA LYS A 183 -4.94 -23.80 10.63
C LYS A 183 -3.72 -23.10 11.23
N ARG A 184 -3.23 -22.03 10.58
CA ARG A 184 -2.08 -21.26 11.08
C ARG A 184 -2.39 -20.49 12.37
N ILE A 185 -3.62 -20.02 12.57
CA ILE A 185 -3.98 -19.31 13.80
C ILE A 185 -4.34 -20.24 14.95
N GLU A 186 -4.69 -21.50 14.65
CA GLU A 186 -4.92 -22.56 15.64
C GLU A 186 -3.62 -23.11 16.23
N SER A 187 -2.55 -23.20 15.42
CA SER A 187 -1.18 -23.51 15.89
C SER A 187 -0.59 -22.40 16.77
#